data_AF-A0A0F9F017-F1
#
_entry.id   AF-A0A0F9F017-F1
#
_cell.length_a   1.000
_cell.length_b   1.000
_cell.length_c   1.000
_cell.angle_alpha   90.00
_cell.angle_beta   90.00
_cell.angle_gamma   90.00
#
_symmetry.space_group_name_H-M   'P 1'
#
loop_
_entity.id
_entity.type
_entity.pdbx_description
1 polymer ?
#
loop_
_entity_poly.entity_id
_entity_poly.type
_entity_poly.pdbx_seq_one_letter_code
_entity_poly.pdbx_strand_id
1 'polypeptide(L)' 'MTKENALVAYKHFRDLENNYEPLAHLNSGPTARHKVREKAKASADNILIRHPEFAEPPIPSVTPGPPKKEKKKDDGQ' A
#
# COMPACT_ATOMS: atom_id res chain seq x y z
N MET A 1 -10.97 -15.73 14.21
CA MET A 1 -9.68 -15.16 13.76
C MET A 1 -8.85 -14.89 15.00
N THR A 2 -7.60 -15.34 15.05
CA THR A 2 -6.69 -15.01 16.16
C THR A 2 -6.19 -13.58 16.02
N LYS A 3 -5.71 -12.97 17.12
CA LYS A 3 -5.16 -11.61 17.13
C LYS A 3 -3.98 -11.47 16.16
N GLU A 4 -3.13 -12.48 16.08
CA GLU A 4 -2.01 -12.54 15.12
C GLU A 4 -2.51 -12.54 13.67
N ASN A 5 -3.53 -13.33 13.35
CA ASN A 5 -4.11 -13.34 12.00
C ASN A 5 -4.75 -11.98 11.65
N ALA A 6 -5.36 -11.31 12.63
CA ALA A 6 -5.94 -9.99 12.45
C ALA A 6 -4.86 -8.92 12.18
N LEU A 7 -3.72 -8.99 12.88
CA LEU A 7 -2.58 -8.10 12.65
C LEU A 7 -1.96 -8.32 11.27
N VAL A 8 -1.77 -9.57 10.85
CA VAL A 8 -1.25 -9.91 9.52
C VAL A 8 -2.20 -9.39 8.43
N ALA A 9 -3.51 -9.61 8.59
CA ALA A 9 -4.51 -9.11 7.67
C ALA A 9 -4.52 -7.57 7.62
N TYR A 10 -4.44 -6.89 8.76
CA TYR A 10 -4.35 -5.43 8.84
C TYR A 10 -3.15 -4.89 8.05
N LYS A 11 -1.95 -5.43 8.29
CA LYS A 11 -0.73 -5.03 7.58
C LYS A 11 -0.84 -5.28 6.08
N HIS A 12 -1.39 -6.43 5.69
CA HIS A 12 -1.59 -6.75 4.28
C HIS A 12 -2.55 -5.77 3.59
N PHE A 13 -3.66 -5.40 4.23
CA PHE A 13 -4.60 -4.43 3.67
C PHE A 13 -4.02 -3.01 3.62
N ARG A 14 -3.25 -2.57 4.62
CA ARG A 14 -2.55 -1.28 4.56
C ARG A 14 -1.48 -1.24 3.46
N ASP A 15 -0.80 -2.36 3.22
CA ASP A 15 0.14 -2.47 2.11
C ASP A 15 -0.58 -2.37 0.76
N LEU A 16 -1.69 -3.10 0.57
CA LEU A 16 -2.50 -3.01 -0.64
C LEU A 16 -3.08 -1.60 -0.87
N GLU A 17 -3.50 -0.89 0.17
CA GLU A 17 -3.98 0.49 0.07
C GLU A 17 -2.90 1.44 -0.49
N ASN A 18 -1.66 1.32 0.01
CA ASN A 18 -0.58 2.24 -0.30
C ASN A 18 0.18 1.86 -1.58
N ASN A 19 0.49 0.57 -1.72
CA ASN A 19 1.45 0.05 -2.68
C ASN A 19 0.83 -0.74 -3.84
N TYR A 20 -0.48 -1.02 -3.84
CA TYR A 20 -1.08 -1.80 -4.93
C TYR A 20 -0.95 -1.08 -6.29
N GLU A 21 -0.29 -1.74 -7.22
CA GLU A 21 -0.08 -1.36 -8.61
C GLU A 21 -0.52 -2.54 -9.49
N PRO A 22 -1.69 -2.45 -10.16
CA PRO A 22 -2.12 -3.51 -11.09
C PRO A 22 -1.31 -3.44 -12.39
N LEU A 23 -1.19 -4.58 -13.07
CA LEU A 23 -0.69 -4.59 -14.45
C LEU A 23 -1.57 -3.71 -15.35
N ALA A 24 -0.99 -3.09 -16.38
CA ALA A 24 -1.67 -2.10 -17.21
C ALA A 24 -3.02 -2.59 -17.77
N HIS A 25 -3.11 -3.86 -18.21
CA HIS A 25 -4.34 -4.46 -18.74
C HIS A 25 -5.36 -4.84 -17.66
N LEU A 26 -4.95 -4.87 -16.38
CA LEU A 26 -5.80 -5.18 -15.22
C LEU A 26 -6.28 -3.92 -14.49
N ASN A 27 -5.85 -2.73 -14.90
CA ASN A 27 -6.30 -1.46 -14.32
C ASN A 27 -7.72 -1.06 -14.79
N SER A 28 -8.60 -2.03 -14.94
CA SER A 28 -10.00 -1.86 -15.27
C SER A 28 -10.83 -2.88 -14.48
N GLY A 29 -12.10 -2.56 -14.24
CA GLY A 29 -13.00 -3.47 -13.51
C GLY A 29 -12.62 -3.67 -12.04
N PRO A 30 -12.77 -4.90 -11.48
CA PRO A 30 -12.64 -5.17 -10.05
C PRO A 30 -11.19 -5.09 -9.53
N THR A 31 -10.20 -5.21 -10.42
CA THR A 31 -8.76 -5.10 -10.12
C THR A 31 -8.20 -3.71 -10.38
N ALA A 32 -9.06 -2.74 -10.73
CA ALA A 32 -8.64 -1.36 -10.92
C ALA A 32 -7.99 -0.82 -9.63
N ARG A 33 -6.90 -0.08 -9.80
CA ARG A 33 -6.07 0.42 -8.69
C ARG A 33 -6.89 1.09 -7.59
N HIS A 34 -7.78 2.01 -7.98
CA HIS A 34 -8.63 2.74 -7.04
C HIS A 34 -9.57 1.81 -6.26
N LYS A 35 -10.21 0.83 -6.92
CA LYS A 35 -11.14 -0.10 -6.26
C LYS A 35 -10.45 -1.01 -5.26
N VAL A 36 -9.28 -1.53 -5.63
CA VAL A 36 -8.52 -2.42 -4.74
C VAL A 36 -8.03 -1.64 -3.52
N ARG A 37 -7.49 -0.42 -3.73
CA ARG A 37 -7.07 0.45 -2.63
C ARG A 37 -8.23 0.84 -1.71
N GLU A 38 -9.39 1.19 -2.26
CA GLU A 38 -10.58 1.53 -1.48
C GLU A 38 -11.09 0.34 -0.66
N LYS A 39 -11.18 -0.86 -1.26
CA LYS A 39 -11.55 -2.09 -0.53
C LYS A 39 -10.54 -2.46 0.54
N ALA A 40 -9.26 -2.32 0.25
CA ALA A 40 -8.19 -2.60 1.20
C ALA A 40 -8.27 -1.66 2.40
N LYS A 41 -8.46 -0.34 2.16
CA LYS A 41 -8.73 0.64 3.21
C LYS A 41 -9.93 0.26 4.08
N ALA A 42 -11.08 -0.04 3.46
CA ALA A 42 -12.29 -0.41 4.19
C ALA A 42 -12.11 -1.69 5.04
N SER A 43 -11.29 -2.63 4.55
CA SER A 43 -10.95 -3.86 5.28
C SER A 43 -10.01 -3.58 6.45
N ALA A 44 -8.98 -2.75 6.25
CA ALA A 44 -8.06 -2.32 7.29
C ALA A 44 -8.79 -1.55 8.40
N ASP A 45 -9.67 -0.61 8.04
CA ASP A 45 -10.44 0.19 8.99
C ASP A 45 -11.41 -0.70 9.80
N ASN A 46 -12.06 -1.70 9.18
CA ASN A 46 -12.89 -2.67 9.90
C ASN A 46 -12.11 -3.49 10.93
N ILE A 47 -10.86 -3.88 10.61
CA ILE A 47 -10.00 -4.58 11.57
C ILE A 47 -9.60 -3.60 12.69
N LEU A 48 -9.27 -2.36 12.34
CA LEU A 48 -8.86 -1.33 13.28
C LEU A 48 -9.95 -0.97 14.28
N ILE A 49 -11.22 -0.93 13.85
CA ILE A 49 -12.38 -0.72 14.74
C ILE A 49 -12.46 -1.81 15.81
N ARG A 50 -12.13 -3.06 15.43
CA ARG A 50 -12.19 -4.22 16.35
C ARG A 50 -10.92 -4.37 17.18
N HIS A 51 -9.79 -3.90 16.67
CA HIS A 51 -8.47 -3.98 17.27
C HIS A 51 -7.75 -2.62 17.15
N PRO A 52 -8.17 -1.60 17.90
CA PRO A 52 -7.60 -0.26 17.81
C PRO A 52 -6.13 -0.21 18.22
N GLU A 53 -5.66 -1.21 18.98
CA GLU A 53 -4.26 -1.44 19.31
C GLU A 53 -3.35 -1.70 18.11
N PHE A 54 -3.91 -1.99 16.93
CA PHE A 54 -3.15 -2.12 15.68
C PHE A 54 -2.94 -0.79 14.95
N ALA A 55 -3.50 0.31 15.47
CA ALA A 55 -3.22 1.64 14.94
C ALA A 55 -1.72 1.89 15.05
N GLU A 56 -0.99 1.67 13.94
CA GLU A 56 0.39 2.10 13.88
C GLU A 56 0.40 3.62 13.99
N PRO A 57 1.24 4.20 14.87
CA PRO A 57 1.42 5.64 14.88
C PRO A 57 1.79 6.07 13.47
N PRO A 58 1.30 7.24 12.99
CA PRO A 58 1.54 7.68 11.64
C PRO A 58 3.03 7.55 11.35
N ILE A 59 3.37 6.66 10.41
CA ILE A 59 4.72 6.59 9.87
C ILE A 59 5.00 8.03 9.43
N PRO A 60 6.00 8.74 9.98
CA PRO A 60 6.34 10.05 9.45
C PRO A 60 6.49 9.83 7.95
N SER A 61 5.67 10.53 7.17
CA SER A 61 5.69 10.44 5.72
C SER A 61 7.15 10.58 5.32
N VAL A 62 7.79 9.47 4.95
CA VAL A 62 8.98 9.51 4.14
C VAL A 62 8.46 10.10 2.84
N THR A 63 8.47 11.43 2.78
CA THR A 63 8.32 12.19 1.55
C THR A 63 9.14 11.42 0.53
N PRO A 64 8.54 10.83 -0.52
CA PRO A 64 9.31 10.10 -1.49
C PRO A 64 10.31 11.11 -2.04
N GLY A 65 11.58 10.95 -1.63
CA GLY A 65 12.65 11.77 -2.16
C GLY A 65 12.56 11.68 -3.68
N PRO A 66 12.66 12.82 -4.40
CA PRO A 66 12.56 12.80 -5.85
C PRO A 66 13.49 11.72 -6.41
N PRO A 67 13.06 10.97 -7.44
CA PRO A 67 13.84 9.86 -7.98
C PRO A 67 15.25 10.37 -8.29
N LYS A 68 16.27 9.74 -7.71
CA LYS A 68 17.66 9.99 -8.09
C LYS A 68 17.71 9.83 -9.61
N LYS A 69 17.92 10.96 -10.32
CA LYS A 69 18.31 10.96 -11.72
C LYS A 69 19.56 10.09 -11.83
N GLU A 70 19.39 8.87 -12.29
CA GLU A 70 20.48 8.05 -12.78
C GLU A 70 21.07 8.81 -13.97
N LYS A 71 22.21 9.47 -13.74
CA LYS A 71 23.01 10.06 -14.81
C LYS A 71 23.47 8.91 -15.69
N LYS A 72 22.76 8.68 -16.80
CA LYS A 72 23.36 8.17 -18.02
C LYS A 72 24.61 9.02 -18.28
N LYS A 73 25.79 8.44 -18.12
CA LYS A 73 26.95 8.86 -18.88
C LYS A 73 27.01 7.92 -20.07
N ASP A 74 26.37 8.39 -21.12
CA ASP A 74 26.66 8.01 -22.48
C ASP A 74 27.86 8.85 -22.96
N ASP A 75 28.65 8.27 -23.85
CA ASP A 75 29.66 8.87 -24.71
C ASP A 75 30.99 9.39 -24.13
N GLY A 76 32.08 8.82 -24.66
CA GLY A 76 33.25 9.63 -25.04
C GLY A 76 34.63 9.02 -24.83
N GLN A 77 35.09 8.30 -25.87
CA GLN A 77 36.49 8.00 -26.25
C GLN A 77 37.26 6.89 -25.52
#